data_AF-A0A382VAX6-F1
#
_entry.id   AF-A0A382VAX6-F1
#
_cell.length_a   1.000
_cell.length_b   1.000
_cell.length_c   1.000
_cell.angle_alpha   90.00
_cell.angle_beta   90.00
_cell.angle_gamma   90.00
#
_symmetry.space_group_name_H-M   'P 1'
#
loop_
_entity.id
_entity.type
_entity.pdbx_description
1 polymer ?
#
loop_
_entity_poly.entity_id
_entity_poly.type
_entity_poly.pdbx_seq_one_letter_code
_entity_poly.pdbx_strand_id
1 'polypeptide(L)'
;SQHQHSFEIPHAQLVVEERAIKGSYMGSSIVRQDVPKFINLYKQGKLPVDKLRSGNIGLDDLNRGFDKLAAGEAVRQMLVMHPEFNT
;
A
#
# COMPACT_ATOMS: atom_id res chain seq x y z
N SER A 1 12.58 5.13 22.65
CA SER A 1 14.04 5.36 22.65
C SER A 1 14.55 5.12 21.25
N GLN A 2 15.44 5.97 20.78
CA GLN A 2 15.80 6.17 19.37
C GLN A 2 16.37 4.91 18.72
N HIS A 3 15.75 4.43 17.62
CA HIS A 3 16.39 3.46 16.73
C HIS A 3 17.20 4.25 15.69
N GLN A 4 18.48 4.47 15.97
CA GLN A 4 19.42 5.01 14.99
C GLN A 4 19.78 3.88 14.01
N HIS A 5 19.20 3.91 12.80
CA HIS A 5 19.58 2.99 11.73
C HIS A 5 20.71 3.63 10.90
N SER A 6 21.86 2.95 10.81
CA SER A 6 22.92 3.32 9.87
C SER A 6 22.64 2.68 8.51
N PHE A 7 22.89 3.45 7.45
CA PHE A 7 22.82 2.98 6.07
C PHE A 7 24.14 3.32 5.39
N GLU A 8 24.94 2.30 5.09
CA GLU A 8 26.26 2.46 4.48
C GLU A 8 26.15 2.35 2.95
N ILE A 9 26.79 3.28 2.25
CA ILE A 9 26.78 3.33 0.79
C ILE A 9 28.24 3.27 0.29
N PRO A 10 28.59 2.25 -0.51
CA PRO A 10 29.89 2.22 -1.19
C PRO A 10 29.97 3.31 -2.27
N HIS A 11 30.64 4.42 -1.96
CA HIS A 11 30.74 5.61 -2.82
C HIS A 11 31.32 5.28 -4.21
N ALA A 12 32.34 4.41 -4.28
CA ALA A 12 32.95 4.02 -5.55
C ALA A 12 31.96 3.31 -6.47
N GLN A 13 31.13 2.42 -5.93
CA GLN A 13 30.13 1.69 -6.71
C GLN A 13 28.99 2.60 -7.18
N LEU A 14 28.61 3.59 -6.35
CA LEU A 14 27.60 4.58 -6.72
C LEU A 14 28.02 5.37 -7.97
N VAL A 15 29.31 5.74 -8.06
CA VAL A 15 29.85 6.52 -9.18
C VAL A 15 30.17 5.66 -10.40
N VAL A 16 30.86 4.53 -10.22
CA VAL A 16 31.29 3.67 -11.35
C VAL A 16 30.11 3.05 -12.07
N GLU A 17 29.05 2.68 -11.33
CA GLU A 17 27.86 2.05 -11.90
C GLU A 17 26.70 3.03 -12.10
N GLU A 18 26.92 4.33 -11.88
CA GLU A 18 25.90 5.38 -12.01
C GLU A 18 24.59 5.10 -11.25
N ARG A 19 24.70 4.52 -10.05
CA ARG A 19 23.53 4.20 -9.22
C ARG A 19 22.96 5.47 -8.58
N ALA A 20 21.64 5.52 -8.41
CA ALA A 20 20.94 6.63 -7.76
C ALA A 20 20.15 6.17 -6.53
N ILE A 21 20.16 7.01 -5.49
CA ILE A 21 19.31 6.84 -4.30
C ILE A 21 18.25 7.93 -4.33
N LYS A 22 16.98 7.52 -4.36
CA LYS A 22 15.84 8.43 -4.41
C LYS A 22 14.88 8.14 -3.26
N GLY A 23 14.69 9.14 -2.40
CA GLY A 23 13.61 9.11 -1.42
C GLY A 23 12.25 9.22 -2.12
N SER A 24 11.25 8.53 -1.58
CA SER A 24 9.88 8.60 -2.06
C SER A 24 8.92 8.59 -0.88
N TYR A 25 8.03 9.57 -0.84
CA TYR A 25 6.90 9.58 0.05
C TYR A 25 5.65 9.37 -0.79
N MET A 26 4.84 8.36 -0.44
CA MET A 26 3.62 7.98 -1.20
C MET A 26 3.88 7.76 -2.71
N GLY A 27 5.00 7.13 -3.07
CA GLY A 27 5.34 6.89 -4.47
C GLY A 27 5.75 8.13 -5.26
N SER A 28 6.11 9.23 -4.58
CA SER A 28 6.33 10.56 -5.18
C SER A 28 5.10 11.12 -5.90
N SER A 29 3.91 10.66 -5.51
CA SER A 29 2.65 11.01 -6.18
C SER A 29 2.16 12.40 -5.77
N ILE A 30 1.58 13.12 -6.73
CA ILE A 30 0.80 14.32 -6.50
C ILE A 30 -0.67 13.91 -6.48
N VAL A 31 -1.24 13.71 -5.28
CA VAL A 31 -2.57 13.13 -5.07
C VAL A 31 -3.64 13.71 -6.01
N ARG A 32 -3.73 15.04 -6.11
CA ARG A 32 -4.74 15.73 -6.94
C ARG A 32 -4.63 15.41 -8.43
N GLN A 33 -3.43 15.08 -8.91
CA GLN A 33 -3.17 14.79 -10.31
C GLN A 33 -3.18 13.29 -10.59
N ASP A 34 -2.66 12.48 -9.67
CA ASP A 34 -2.40 11.07 -9.93
C ASP A 34 -3.56 10.16 -9.56
N VAL A 35 -4.34 10.49 -8.52
CA VAL A 35 -5.55 9.72 -8.16
C VAL A 35 -6.54 9.61 -9.32
N PRO A 36 -6.89 10.70 -10.04
CA PRO A 36 -7.75 10.60 -11.23
C PRO A 36 -7.18 9.68 -12.32
N LYS A 37 -5.85 9.67 -12.53
CA LYS A 37 -5.20 8.78 -13.49
C LYS A 37 -5.30 7.32 -13.06
N PHE A 38 -5.07 7.02 -11.79
CA PHE A 38 -5.20 5.66 -11.26
C PHE A 38 -6.62 5.12 -11.37
N ILE A 39 -7.64 5.95 -11.10
CA ILE A 39 -9.05 5.59 -11.30
C ILE A 39 -9.32 5.27 -12.78
N ASN A 40 -8.79 6.07 -13.71
CA ASN A 40 -8.95 5.80 -15.13
C ASN A 40 -8.28 4.49 -15.56
N LEU A 41 -7.07 4.20 -15.04
CA LEU A 41 -6.39 2.92 -15.30
C LEU A 41 -7.17 1.73 -14.74
N TYR A 42 -7.76 1.87 -13.56
CA TYR A 42 -8.64 0.85 -12.97
C TYR A 42 -9.85 0.59 -13.87
N LYS A 43 -10.57 1.65 -14.29
CA LYS A 43 -11.73 1.54 -15.18
C LYS A 43 -11.40 0.93 -16.55
N GLN A 44 -10.16 1.11 -17.02
CA GLN A 44 -9.65 0.48 -18.26
C GLN A 44 -9.18 -0.97 -18.05
N GLY A 45 -9.26 -1.52 -16.83
CA GLY A 45 -8.75 -2.85 -16.50
C GLY A 45 -7.22 -2.97 -16.45
N LYS A 46 -6.49 -1.85 -16.56
CA LYS A 46 -5.02 -1.80 -16.58
C LYS A 46 -4.40 -1.77 -15.19
N LEU A 47 -5.21 -1.52 -14.16
CA LEU A 47 -4.78 -1.52 -12.77
C LEU A 47 -5.74 -2.41 -11.96
N PRO A 48 -5.51 -3.73 -11.87
CA PRO A 48 -6.46 -4.68 -11.27
C PRO A 48 -6.40 -4.67 -9.74
N VAL A 49 -6.76 -3.54 -9.12
CA VAL A 49 -6.69 -3.35 -7.65
C VAL A 49 -7.58 -4.33 -6.89
N ASP A 50 -8.65 -4.85 -7.52
CA ASP A 50 -9.55 -5.83 -6.90
C ASP A 50 -8.83 -7.13 -6.50
N LYS A 51 -7.72 -7.47 -7.17
CA LYS A 51 -6.90 -8.64 -6.81
C LYS A 51 -6.21 -8.51 -5.44
N LEU A 52 -6.12 -7.29 -4.91
CA LEU A 52 -5.53 -7.04 -3.59
C LEU A 52 -6.56 -7.22 -2.47
N ARG A 53 -7.86 -7.28 -2.79
CA ARG A 53 -8.94 -7.39 -1.81
C ARG A 53 -9.02 -8.81 -1.25
N SER A 54 -8.71 -8.96 0.03
CA SER A 54 -8.81 -10.22 0.78
C SER A 54 -10.21 -10.53 1.28
N GLY A 55 -11.07 -9.52 1.39
CA GLY A 55 -12.46 -9.68 1.83
C GLY A 55 -13.04 -8.42 2.47
N ASN A 56 -14.31 -8.54 2.88
CA ASN A 56 -15.03 -7.52 3.63
C ASN A 56 -15.08 -7.91 5.13
N ILE A 57 -15.15 -6.92 6.01
CA ILE A 57 -15.41 -7.12 7.44
C ILE A 57 -16.49 -6.15 7.91
N GLY A 58 -17.36 -6.60 8.81
CA GLY A 58 -18.26 -5.73 9.55
C GLY A 58 -17.55 -5.06 10.72
N LEU A 59 -18.22 -4.10 11.35
CA LEU A 59 -17.70 -3.42 12.54
C LEU A 59 -17.54 -4.38 13.72
N ASP A 60 -18.43 -5.37 13.85
CA ASP A 60 -18.38 -6.41 14.89
C ASP A 60 -17.13 -7.31 14.77
N ASP A 61 -16.61 -7.48 13.55
CA ASP A 61 -15.42 -8.29 13.26
C ASP A 61 -14.13 -7.46 13.22
N LEU A 62 -14.17 -6.16 13.57
CA LEU A 62 -13.05 -5.25 13.39
C LEU A 62 -11.76 -5.73 14.08
N ASN A 63 -11.85 -6.16 15.34
CA ASN A 63 -10.69 -6.64 16.10
C ASN A 63 -10.08 -7.89 15.45
N ARG A 64 -10.92 -8.85 15.06
CA ARG A 64 -10.47 -10.03 14.32
C ARG A 64 -9.83 -9.67 12.97
N GLY A 65 -10.31 -8.60 12.34
CA GLY A 65 -9.68 -8.03 11.16
C GLY A 65 -8.26 -7.56 11.42
N PHE A 66 -8.02 -6.85 12.53
CA PHE A 66 -6.67 -6.46 12.94
C PHE A 66 -5.77 -7.67 13.26
N ASP A 67 -6.31 -8.71 13.89
CA ASP A 67 -5.56 -9.95 14.16
C ASP A 67 -5.08 -10.61 12.87
N LYS A 68 -5.97 -10.73 11.86
CA LYS A 68 -5.62 -11.26 10.54
C LYS A 68 -4.59 -10.41 9.81
N LEU A 69 -4.67 -9.08 9.93
CA LEU A 69 -3.68 -8.16 9.37
C LEU A 69 -2.31 -8.36 10.02
N ALA A 70 -2.27 -8.49 11.35
CA ALA A 70 -1.03 -8.72 12.11
C ALA A 70 -0.40 -10.08 11.80
N ALA A 71 -1.23 -11.11 11.59
CA ALA A 71 -0.79 -12.45 11.18
C ALA A 71 -0.33 -12.53 9.72
N GLY A 72 -0.55 -11.49 8.91
CA GLY A 72 -0.23 -11.48 7.48
C GLY A 72 -1.18 -12.32 6.63
N GLU A 73 -2.31 -12.77 7.18
CA GLU A 73 -3.33 -13.55 6.48
C GLU A 73 -4.19 -12.68 5.55
N ALA A 74 -4.17 -11.37 5.74
CA ALA A 74 -4.92 -10.42 4.94
C ALA A 74 -4.01 -9.34 4.33
N VAL A 75 -4.07 -9.20 3.00
CA VAL A 75 -3.49 -8.08 2.25
C VAL A 75 -4.31 -6.79 2.40
N ARG A 76 -5.61 -6.82 2.03
CA ARG A 76 -6.52 -5.65 2.16
C ARG A 76 -7.92 -6.09 2.54
N GLN A 77 -8.42 -5.58 3.66
CA GLN A 77 -9.79 -5.79 4.11
C GLN A 77 -10.60 -4.49 3.95
N MET A 78 -11.84 -4.63 3.50
CA MET A 78 -12.78 -3.51 3.39
C MET A 78 -13.71 -3.51 4.59
N LEU A 79 -13.65 -2.45 5.41
CA LEU A 79 -14.64 -2.26 6.46
C LEU A 79 -15.94 -1.76 5.84
N VAL A 80 -17.00 -2.53 6.03
CA VAL A 80 -18.34 -2.21 5.55
C VAL A 80 -19.17 -1.70 6.72
N MET A 81 -19.60 -0.44 6.64
CA MET A 81 -20.32 0.23 7.74
C MET A 81 -21.80 -0.18 7.85
N HIS A 82 -22.36 -0.71 6.77
CA HIS A 82 -23.79 -0.92 6.58
C HIS A 82 -24.06 -2.38 6.16
N PRO A 83 -24.92 -3.13 6.90
CA PRO A 83 -25.09 -4.58 6.70
C PRO A 83 -25.49 -4.97 5.27
N GLU A 84 -26.22 -4.10 4.57
CA GLU A 84 -26.68 -4.31 3.20
C GLU A 84 -25.55 -4.41 2.16
N PHE A 85 -24.32 -4.02 2.51
CA PHE A 85 -23.14 -4.10 1.64
C PHE A 85 -22.14 -5.19 2.06
N ASN A 86 -22.52 -6.09 2.98
CA ASN A 86 -21.63 -7.12 3.53
C ASN A 86 -21.48 -8.38 2.64
N THR A 87 -22.06 -8.37 1.44
CA THR A 87 -21.96 -9.45 0.43
C THR A 87 -20.67 -9.46 -0.36
#